data_AF-A0A2S2Q8S8-F1
#
_entry.id   AF-A0A2S2Q8S8-F1
#
_cell.length_a   1.000
_cell.length_b   1.000
_cell.length_c   1.000
_cell.angle_alpha   90.00
_cell.angle_beta   90.00
_cell.angle_gamma   90.00
#
_symmetry.space_group_name_H-M   'P 1'
#
loop_
_entity.id
_entity.type
_entity.pdbx_description
1 polymer ?
#
loop_
_entity_poly.entity_id
_entity_poly.type
_entity_poly.pdbx_seq_one_letter_code
_entity_poly.pdbx_strand_id
1 'polypeptide(L)'
;MNIFDCNNHVKTTIEFFGPSCAVNSLLDKYNPMGDNSDRLCTICASKVSGQKCTSSDPYAGDEGAFRCLIETGDIAFLRHTTVLEMLNDQSFTKTKENDLELLCLDGSRRPISEYRSCNWGPTPTDAIMTTSAKSSSARISFQKWLQKIVELYGKSKPSQWLTSTPISNWESGQSEFLSNTQNTQNIDKNFYLFNSSAYSNHHNLLLQDSTRGLRSLEESQQTYAKYLGRSMDIVLGVRYCPATRMTLCVTSDPEMEKCIKMKMALKVQLLVPEMQCFRGYSQVHCMQAIKNGNADVAVMDAGDIYTAGLEYDEIPFITEMYDLPEPEYYVVAVAKEEDPSTELTYLK
;
A
#
# COMPACT_ATOMS: atom_id res chain seq x y z
N MET A 1 -15.51 -2.49 9.80
CA MET A 1 -14.26 -2.01 10.40
C MET A 1 -14.43 -0.52 10.64
N ASN A 2 -14.16 -0.03 11.85
CA ASN A 2 -14.16 1.42 12.09
C ASN A 2 -12.88 1.99 11.47
N ILE A 3 -13.04 2.94 10.54
CA ILE A 3 -11.90 3.66 9.96
C ILE A 3 -11.48 4.71 11.00
N PHE A 4 -10.31 4.52 11.61
CA PHE A 4 -9.79 5.42 12.64
C PHE A 4 -9.23 6.70 12.01
N ASP A 5 -8.48 6.54 10.92
CA ASP A 5 -7.91 7.63 10.14
C ASP A 5 -7.92 7.22 8.66
N CYS A 6 -8.74 7.90 7.86
CA CYS A 6 -8.87 7.61 6.43
C CYS A 6 -7.69 8.19 5.61
N ASN A 7 -6.99 9.19 6.16
CA ASN A 7 -5.74 9.71 5.58
C ASN A 7 -4.54 8.83 5.94
N ASN A 8 -4.68 7.99 6.97
CA ASN A 8 -3.62 7.10 7.43
C ASN A 8 -4.13 5.66 7.70
N HIS A 9 -4.19 4.88 6.63
CA HIS A 9 -4.55 3.46 6.69
C HIS A 9 -3.63 2.63 7.59
N VAL A 10 -2.38 3.05 7.82
CA VAL A 10 -1.44 2.36 8.72
C VAL A 10 -1.90 2.52 10.17
N LYS A 11 -2.29 3.73 10.60
CA LYS A 11 -2.91 3.94 11.92
C LYS A 11 -4.19 3.13 12.11
N THR A 12 -5.06 3.13 11.11
CA THR A 12 -6.28 2.29 11.14
C THR A 12 -5.95 0.80 11.29
N THR A 13 -4.87 0.33 10.65
CA THR A 13 -4.39 -1.05 10.76
C THR A 13 -3.80 -1.35 12.15
N ILE A 14 -3.03 -0.41 12.71
CA ILE A 14 -2.49 -0.48 14.08
C ILE A 14 -3.62 -0.69 15.10
N GLU A 15 -4.68 0.11 14.99
CA GLU A 15 -5.80 0.05 15.94
C GLU A 15 -6.61 -1.23 15.82
N PHE A 16 -6.69 -1.81 14.62
CA PHE A 16 -7.45 -3.04 14.42
C PHE A 16 -6.70 -4.31 14.85
N PHE A 17 -5.44 -4.47 14.42
CA PHE A 17 -4.68 -5.70 14.69
C PHE A 17 -3.84 -5.62 15.97
N GLY A 18 -3.47 -4.42 16.40
CA GLY A 18 -2.55 -4.23 17.51
C GLY A 18 -1.11 -4.65 17.18
N PRO A 19 -0.40 -5.34 18.08
CA PRO A 19 0.95 -5.86 17.82
C PRO A 19 0.99 -6.75 16.57
N SER A 20 1.81 -6.41 15.59
CA SER A 20 1.92 -7.16 14.34
C SER A 20 3.33 -7.08 13.76
N CYS A 21 3.57 -7.80 12.66
CA CYS A 21 4.75 -7.61 11.81
C CYS A 21 4.31 -7.26 10.39
N ALA A 22 4.20 -5.97 10.11
CA ALA A 22 4.06 -5.40 8.79
C ALA A 22 5.39 -4.71 8.43
N VAL A 23 6.29 -5.51 7.85
CA VAL A 23 7.60 -5.04 7.40
C VAL A 23 7.46 -3.80 6.50
N ASN A 24 8.35 -2.83 6.69
CA ASN A 24 8.38 -1.54 5.99
C ASN A 24 7.22 -0.58 6.31
N SER A 25 6.37 -0.87 7.30
CA SER A 25 5.26 0.01 7.70
C SER A 25 5.69 1.39 8.21
N LEU A 26 6.93 1.52 8.68
CA LEU A 26 7.50 2.78 9.19
C LEU A 26 8.29 3.57 8.13
N LEU A 27 8.39 3.10 6.88
CA LEU A 27 9.03 3.89 5.82
C LEU A 27 8.27 5.20 5.57
N ASP A 28 8.96 6.29 5.25
CA ASP A 28 8.37 7.61 4.98
C ASP A 28 7.20 7.56 3.98
N LYS A 29 7.25 6.64 3.01
CA LYS A 29 6.16 6.41 2.05
C LYS A 29 4.82 6.06 2.72
N TYR A 30 4.87 5.35 3.84
CA TYR A 30 3.73 4.87 4.62
C TYR A 30 3.57 5.63 5.94
N ASN A 31 4.58 6.40 6.34
CA ASN A 31 4.62 7.23 7.55
C ASN A 31 5.10 8.67 7.22
N PRO A 32 4.43 9.40 6.31
CA PRO A 32 4.93 10.70 5.84
C PRO A 32 4.99 11.76 6.92
N MET A 33 4.13 11.67 7.93
CA MET A 33 4.09 12.58 9.09
C MET A 33 5.00 12.14 10.24
N GLY A 34 5.59 10.94 10.16
CA GLY A 34 6.44 10.39 11.22
C GLY A 34 5.69 10.00 12.49
N ASP A 35 4.36 9.95 12.48
CA ASP A 35 3.50 9.82 13.66
C ASP A 35 2.84 8.44 13.79
N ASN A 36 3.16 7.49 12.91
CA ASN A 36 2.75 6.09 13.08
C ASN A 36 3.50 5.46 14.26
N SER A 37 2.74 4.77 15.12
CA SER A 37 3.31 3.92 16.17
C SER A 37 4.02 2.70 15.58
N ASP A 38 5.02 2.18 16.30
CA ASP A 38 5.77 0.96 15.99
C ASP A 38 5.02 -0.35 16.31
N ARG A 39 3.73 -0.30 16.67
CA ARG A 39 2.91 -1.49 16.98
C ARG A 39 2.88 -2.53 15.86
N LEU A 40 2.89 -2.09 14.59
CA LEU A 40 3.00 -3.00 13.44
C LEU A 40 4.39 -3.59 13.23
N CYS A 41 5.38 -3.21 14.03
CA CYS A 41 6.72 -3.75 14.02
C CYS A 41 7.03 -4.56 15.29
N THR A 42 6.07 -4.68 16.22
CA THR A 42 6.31 -5.23 17.55
C THR A 42 6.77 -6.68 17.50
N ILE A 43 6.06 -7.53 16.76
CA ILE A 43 6.34 -8.98 16.69
C ILE A 43 7.28 -9.36 15.54
N CYS A 44 7.88 -8.39 14.84
CA CYS A 44 8.92 -8.69 13.87
C CYS A 44 10.17 -9.29 14.54
N ALA A 45 10.87 -10.18 13.84
CA ALA A 45 11.83 -11.10 14.44
C ALA A 45 13.18 -10.46 14.75
N SER A 46 13.64 -9.50 13.94
CA SER A 46 15.02 -9.02 14.06
C SER A 46 15.24 -8.24 15.36
N LYS A 47 16.32 -8.58 16.04
CA LYS A 47 16.81 -7.86 17.22
C LYS A 47 17.99 -6.95 16.88
N VAL A 48 18.44 -6.97 15.63
CA VAL A 48 19.56 -6.15 15.16
C VAL A 48 19.07 -4.73 14.90
N SER A 49 19.79 -3.76 15.44
CA SER A 49 19.47 -2.34 15.23
C SER A 49 19.44 -2.00 13.74
N GLY A 50 18.37 -1.34 13.30
CA GLY A 50 18.15 -0.96 11.89
C GLY A 50 17.65 -2.08 10.98
N GLN A 51 17.56 -3.33 11.44
CA GLN A 51 16.99 -4.44 10.64
C GLN A 51 15.55 -4.78 11.01
N LYS A 52 15.14 -4.51 12.26
CA LYS A 52 13.79 -4.79 12.71
C LYS A 52 12.76 -4.08 11.84
N CYS A 53 11.78 -4.84 11.34
CA CYS A 53 10.69 -4.32 10.52
C CYS A 53 11.14 -3.67 9.19
N THR A 54 12.33 -4.04 8.68
CA THR A 54 12.79 -3.66 7.34
C THR A 54 12.80 -4.86 6.42
N SER A 55 13.13 -4.67 5.14
CA SER A 55 13.31 -5.79 4.20
C SER A 55 14.38 -6.80 4.61
N SER A 56 15.22 -6.49 5.60
CA SER A 56 16.21 -7.41 6.18
C SER A 56 15.68 -8.18 7.40
N ASP A 57 14.44 -7.92 7.83
CA ASP A 57 13.83 -8.66 8.92
C ASP A 57 13.57 -10.12 8.49
N PRO A 58 13.83 -11.13 9.34
CA PRO A 58 13.54 -12.52 9.02
C PRO A 58 12.07 -12.81 8.68
N TYR A 59 11.14 -11.94 9.09
CA TYR A 59 9.73 -12.04 8.73
C TYR A 59 9.33 -11.25 7.47
N ALA A 60 10.30 -10.74 6.70
CA ALA A 60 10.03 -10.06 5.43
C ALA A 60 9.65 -11.01 4.30
N GLY A 61 8.71 -10.57 3.45
CA GLY A 61 8.23 -11.33 2.30
C GLY A 61 7.28 -12.48 2.66
N ASP A 62 6.83 -13.23 1.65
CA ASP A 62 5.84 -14.31 1.83
C ASP A 62 6.39 -15.46 2.69
N GLU A 63 7.65 -15.87 2.49
CA GLU A 63 8.34 -16.88 3.33
C GLU A 63 8.45 -16.41 4.79
N GLY A 64 8.89 -15.18 5.00
CA GLY A 64 9.05 -14.61 6.34
C GLY A 64 7.72 -14.45 7.07
N ALA A 65 6.66 -14.06 6.36
CA ALA A 65 5.32 -13.98 6.93
C ALA A 65 4.75 -15.38 7.28
N PHE A 66 5.04 -16.42 6.49
CA PHE A 66 4.72 -17.79 6.87
C PHE A 66 5.50 -18.22 8.13
N ARG A 67 6.79 -17.91 8.19
CA ARG A 67 7.61 -18.15 9.39
C ARG A 67 7.03 -17.44 10.63
N CYS A 68 6.60 -16.19 10.48
CA CYS A 68 5.93 -15.43 11.53
C CYS A 68 4.70 -16.15 12.08
N LEU A 69 3.84 -16.70 11.19
CA LEU A 69 2.66 -17.49 11.59
C LEU A 69 3.03 -18.72 12.43
N ILE A 70 4.11 -19.41 12.07
CA ILE A 70 4.53 -20.63 12.78
C ILE A 70 5.16 -20.30 14.14
N GLU A 71 5.89 -19.20 14.23
CA GLU A 71 6.73 -18.88 15.40
C GLU A 71 6.04 -17.95 16.42
N THR A 72 5.26 -16.97 15.97
CA THR A 72 4.81 -15.85 16.83
C THR A 72 3.37 -15.38 16.57
N GLY A 73 2.97 -15.19 15.33
CA GLY A 73 1.69 -14.58 14.95
C GLY A 73 0.55 -15.58 14.81
N ASP A 74 -0.70 -15.12 14.97
CA ASP A 74 -1.89 -15.97 14.86
C ASP A 74 -2.41 -16.12 13.42
N ILE A 75 -2.11 -15.15 12.56
CA ILE A 75 -2.61 -15.05 11.18
C ILE A 75 -1.48 -14.51 10.29
N ALA A 76 -1.33 -15.06 9.08
CA ALA A 76 -0.50 -14.49 8.02
C ALA A 76 -1.29 -14.34 6.72
N PHE A 77 -1.07 -13.21 6.05
CA PHE A 77 -1.67 -12.90 4.75
C PHE A 77 -0.67 -13.29 3.65
N LEU A 78 -0.93 -14.41 2.97
CA LEU A 78 0.01 -15.05 2.04
C LEU A 78 -0.67 -15.42 0.72
N ARG A 79 0.15 -15.75 -0.28
CA ARG A 79 -0.30 -16.44 -1.49
C ARG A 79 -0.62 -17.89 -1.16
N HIS A 80 -1.62 -18.46 -1.85
CA HIS A 80 -1.94 -19.89 -1.69
C HIS A 80 -0.77 -20.81 -2.08
N THR A 81 0.08 -20.39 -3.02
CA THR A 81 1.28 -21.15 -3.44
C THR A 81 2.35 -21.19 -2.35
N THR A 82 2.55 -20.09 -1.63
CA THR A 82 3.55 -19.99 -0.55
C THR A 82 3.33 -21.07 0.51
N VAL A 83 2.09 -21.30 0.94
CA VAL A 83 1.78 -22.31 1.96
C VAL A 83 2.24 -23.70 1.50
N LEU A 84 1.97 -24.06 0.24
CA LEU A 84 2.36 -25.34 -0.33
C LEU A 84 3.87 -25.46 -0.54
N GLU A 85 4.54 -24.38 -0.92
CA GLU A 85 6.00 -24.32 -1.06
C GLU A 85 6.68 -24.52 0.30
N MET A 86 6.21 -23.82 1.34
CA MET A 86 6.82 -23.88 2.68
C MET A 86 6.60 -25.22 3.38
N LEU A 87 5.44 -25.86 3.21
CA LEU A 87 5.20 -27.20 3.77
C LEU A 87 6.11 -28.29 3.17
N ASN A 88 6.64 -28.07 1.97
CA ASN A 88 7.60 -28.97 1.33
C ASN A 88 9.06 -28.59 1.64
N ASP A 89 9.30 -27.44 2.28
CA ASP A 89 10.64 -27.00 2.64
C ASP A 89 11.15 -27.73 3.89
N GLN A 90 12.43 -28.09 3.88
CA GLN A 90 13.05 -28.82 4.98
C GLN A 90 13.09 -28.03 6.30
N SER A 91 13.03 -26.70 6.22
CA SER A 91 13.02 -25.77 7.36
C SER A 91 11.74 -25.85 8.18
N PHE A 92 10.62 -26.32 7.59
CA PHE A 92 9.29 -26.35 8.23
C PHE A 92 8.74 -27.77 8.44
N THR A 93 9.59 -28.79 8.48
CA THR A 93 9.23 -30.22 8.62
C THR A 93 8.37 -30.58 9.85
N LYS A 94 8.27 -29.69 10.84
CA LYS A 94 7.43 -29.88 12.03
C LYS A 94 5.96 -29.54 11.78
N THR A 95 5.66 -28.68 10.82
CA THR A 95 4.31 -28.21 10.51
C THR A 95 3.72 -29.06 9.39
N LYS A 96 2.51 -29.58 9.60
CA LYS A 96 1.76 -30.34 8.59
C LYS A 96 0.63 -29.50 8.01
N GLU A 97 0.16 -29.91 6.84
CA GLU A 97 -0.99 -29.25 6.19
C GLU A 97 -2.23 -29.20 7.10
N ASN A 98 -2.50 -30.27 7.86
CA ASN A 98 -3.64 -30.35 8.78
C ASN A 98 -3.52 -29.45 10.02
N ASP A 99 -2.34 -28.86 10.26
CA ASP A 99 -2.14 -27.90 11.36
C ASP A 99 -2.55 -26.48 10.96
N LEU A 100 -2.93 -26.27 9.67
CA LEU A 100 -3.23 -24.98 9.09
C LEU A 100 -4.61 -24.98 8.41
N GLU A 101 -5.30 -23.85 8.49
CA GLU A 101 -6.60 -23.64 7.85
C GLU A 101 -6.64 -22.28 7.14
N LEU A 102 -7.46 -22.20 6.10
CA LEU A 102 -7.80 -20.95 5.42
C LEU A 102 -8.97 -20.27 6.15
N LEU A 103 -8.91 -18.94 6.24
CA LEU A 103 -10.03 -18.11 6.70
C LEU A 103 -10.80 -17.57 5.50
N CYS A 104 -12.09 -17.88 5.41
CA CYS A 104 -12.93 -17.50 4.28
C CYS A 104 -13.73 -16.22 4.57
N LEU A 105 -14.16 -15.53 3.51
CA LEU A 105 -14.93 -14.28 3.62
C LEU A 105 -16.34 -14.46 4.22
N ASP A 106 -16.88 -15.68 4.19
CA ASP A 106 -18.16 -16.04 4.82
C ASP A 106 -18.01 -16.35 6.33
N GLY A 107 -16.81 -16.21 6.89
CA GLY A 107 -16.49 -16.50 8.28
C GLY A 107 -16.19 -17.98 8.56
N SER A 108 -16.28 -18.86 7.55
CA SER A 108 -15.91 -20.27 7.71
C SER A 108 -14.40 -20.49 7.64
N ARG A 109 -13.98 -21.69 8.08
CA ARG A 109 -12.61 -22.19 7.92
C ARG A 109 -12.60 -23.41 6.99
N ARG A 110 -11.55 -23.52 6.18
CA ARG A 110 -11.42 -24.60 5.19
C ARG A 110 -9.99 -25.14 5.12
N PRO A 111 -9.79 -26.41 4.72
CA PRO A 111 -8.46 -26.95 4.44
C PRO A 111 -7.70 -26.13 3.39
N ILE A 112 -6.37 -26.15 3.45
CA ILE A 112 -5.49 -25.42 2.51
C ILE A 112 -5.76 -25.79 1.04
N SER A 113 -6.06 -27.06 0.77
CA SER A 113 -6.40 -27.54 -0.58
C SER A 113 -7.66 -26.89 -1.20
N GLU A 114 -8.56 -26.31 -0.40
CA GLU A 114 -9.78 -25.63 -0.85
C GLU A 114 -9.57 -24.14 -1.19
N TYR A 115 -8.34 -23.68 -1.40
CA TYR A 115 -8.02 -22.28 -1.71
C TYR A 115 -8.81 -21.68 -2.89
N ARG A 116 -9.29 -22.51 -3.84
CA ARG A 116 -10.09 -22.04 -4.98
C ARG A 116 -11.47 -21.52 -4.57
N SER A 117 -12.08 -22.12 -3.56
CA SER A 117 -13.38 -21.72 -3.00
C SER A 117 -13.22 -20.81 -1.78
N CYS A 118 -12.14 -20.96 -1.01
CA CYS A 118 -11.83 -20.14 0.16
C CYS A 118 -10.62 -19.23 -0.11
N ASN A 119 -10.87 -18.02 -0.60
CA ASN A 119 -9.85 -16.99 -0.78
C ASN A 119 -10.47 -15.59 -0.68
N TRP A 120 -9.62 -14.57 -0.59
CA TRP A 120 -10.02 -13.17 -0.42
C TRP A 120 -10.10 -12.42 -1.76
N GLY A 121 -10.09 -13.16 -2.87
CA GLY A 121 -10.15 -12.64 -4.23
C GLY A 121 -8.86 -12.87 -5.03
N PRO A 122 -8.93 -12.79 -6.37
CA PRO A 122 -7.76 -12.91 -7.22
C PRO A 122 -6.90 -11.63 -7.20
N THR A 123 -5.58 -11.80 -7.24
CA THR A 123 -4.61 -10.71 -7.36
C THR A 123 -3.79 -10.89 -8.65
N PRO A 124 -3.52 -9.83 -9.43
CA PRO A 124 -2.58 -9.87 -10.54
C PRO A 124 -1.22 -10.44 -10.10
N THR A 125 -0.57 -11.22 -10.96
CA THR A 125 0.74 -11.80 -10.67
C THR A 125 1.85 -10.74 -10.69
N ASP A 126 3.06 -11.12 -10.31
CA ASP A 126 4.24 -10.25 -10.50
C ASP A 126 4.50 -10.02 -12.00
N ALA A 127 5.06 -8.86 -12.34
CA ALA A 127 5.32 -8.45 -13.73
C ALA A 127 6.73 -7.88 -13.90
N ILE A 128 7.35 -8.17 -15.05
CA ILE A 128 8.62 -7.56 -15.46
C ILE A 128 8.31 -6.19 -16.08
N MET A 129 8.91 -5.14 -15.51
CA MET A 129 8.63 -3.75 -15.86
C MET A 129 9.73 -3.14 -16.74
N THR A 130 9.36 -2.19 -17.60
CA THR A 130 10.28 -1.32 -18.35
C THR A 130 9.73 0.11 -18.37
N THR A 131 10.58 1.09 -18.67
CA THR A 131 10.15 2.48 -18.83
C THR A 131 9.21 2.65 -20.02
N SER A 132 8.20 3.51 -19.86
CA SER A 132 7.27 3.94 -20.93
C SER A 132 7.96 4.70 -22.06
N ALA A 133 9.18 5.19 -21.84
CA ALA A 133 10.00 5.84 -22.86
C ALA A 133 10.53 4.86 -23.94
N LYS A 134 10.48 3.54 -23.72
CA LYS A 134 10.89 2.55 -24.73
C LYS A 134 9.85 2.44 -25.83
N SER A 135 10.31 2.44 -27.09
CA SER A 135 9.44 2.24 -28.25
C SER A 135 8.70 0.90 -28.20
N SER A 136 7.55 0.83 -28.85
CA SER A 136 6.73 -0.39 -28.93
C SER A 136 7.51 -1.54 -29.57
N SER A 137 8.31 -1.27 -30.60
CA SER A 137 9.19 -2.26 -31.23
C SER A 137 10.24 -2.83 -30.27
N ALA A 138 10.86 -1.99 -29.44
CA ALA A 138 11.82 -2.44 -28.44
C ALA A 138 11.15 -3.30 -27.35
N ARG A 139 9.96 -2.90 -26.89
CA ARG A 139 9.17 -3.66 -25.90
C ARG A 139 8.81 -5.06 -26.44
N ILE A 140 8.39 -5.16 -27.70
CA ILE A 140 8.12 -6.44 -28.37
C ILE A 140 9.38 -7.31 -28.46
N SER A 141 10.53 -6.71 -28.79
CA SER A 141 11.81 -7.44 -28.82
C SER A 141 12.20 -8.01 -27.46
N PHE A 142 12.02 -7.24 -26.37
CA PHE A 142 12.27 -7.72 -25.00
C PHE A 142 11.32 -8.85 -24.61
N GLN A 143 10.03 -8.74 -24.95
CA GLN A 143 9.07 -9.82 -24.71
C GLN A 143 9.49 -11.12 -25.40
N LYS A 144 9.86 -11.08 -26.68
CA LYS A 144 10.36 -12.24 -27.43
C LYS A 144 11.63 -12.83 -26.81
N TRP A 145 12.55 -11.97 -26.38
CA TRP A 145 13.79 -12.41 -25.73
C TRP A 145 13.52 -13.10 -24.39
N LEU A 146 12.65 -12.55 -23.55
CA LEU A 146 12.23 -13.17 -22.28
C LEU A 146 11.53 -14.52 -22.51
N GLN A 147 10.66 -14.61 -23.52
CA GLN A 147 10.06 -15.89 -23.92
C GLN A 147 11.13 -16.91 -24.32
N LYS A 148 12.18 -16.47 -25.04
CA LYS A 148 13.29 -17.35 -25.41
C LYS A 148 14.06 -17.88 -24.19
N ILE A 149 14.24 -17.06 -23.15
CA ILE A 149 14.85 -17.51 -21.90
C ILE A 149 13.99 -18.59 -21.24
N VAL A 150 12.67 -18.42 -21.20
CA VAL A 150 11.74 -19.42 -20.66
C VAL A 150 11.79 -20.73 -21.46
N GLU A 151 11.88 -20.66 -22.79
CA GLU A 151 12.02 -21.87 -23.64
C GLU A 151 13.30 -22.67 -23.31
N LEU A 152 14.40 -21.96 -23.07
CA LEU A 152 15.71 -22.58 -22.82
C LEU A 152 15.85 -23.08 -21.38
N TYR A 153 15.36 -22.32 -20.40
CA TYR A 153 15.68 -22.51 -18.98
C TYR A 153 14.47 -22.62 -18.05
N GLY A 154 13.24 -22.51 -18.57
CA GLY A 154 12.02 -22.58 -17.78
C GLY A 154 11.58 -24.00 -17.39
N LYS A 155 12.27 -25.04 -17.88
CA LYS A 155 11.99 -26.42 -17.47
C LYS A 155 12.47 -26.64 -16.04
N SER A 156 11.67 -27.26 -15.19
CA SER A 156 12.09 -27.67 -13.85
C SER A 156 13.20 -28.74 -13.92
N LYS A 157 14.06 -28.80 -12.89
CA LYS A 157 15.07 -29.85 -12.74
C LYS A 157 14.39 -31.22 -12.87
N PRO A 158 14.88 -32.13 -13.75
CA PRO A 158 14.34 -33.48 -13.80
C PRO A 158 14.45 -34.09 -12.41
N SER A 159 13.31 -34.46 -11.82
CA SER A 159 13.28 -35.21 -10.57
C SER A 159 14.11 -36.48 -10.77
N GLN A 160 15.19 -36.67 -10.02
CA GLN A 160 16.01 -37.87 -10.05
C GLN A 160 15.29 -39.07 -9.42
N TRP A 161 14.04 -39.36 -9.78
CA TRP A 161 13.33 -40.58 -9.37
C TRP A 161 12.27 -40.97 -10.41
N LEU A 162 12.70 -41.63 -11.48
CA LEU A 162 11.94 -42.66 -12.19
C LEU A 162 12.96 -43.68 -12.70
N THR A 163 13.35 -44.60 -11.81
CA THR A 163 14.08 -45.82 -12.17
C THR A 163 13.16 -46.77 -12.91
N SER A 164 13.51 -47.03 -14.17
CA SER A 164 13.40 -48.31 -14.89
C SER A 164 12.07 -49.09 -14.85
N THR A 165 11.39 -49.11 -16.00
CA THR A 165 10.83 -50.35 -16.56
C THR A 165 11.06 -50.37 -18.07
N PRO A 166 11.66 -51.44 -18.64
CA PRO A 166 11.81 -51.55 -20.09
C PRO A 166 10.49 -51.99 -20.71
N ILE A 167 9.90 -51.16 -21.56
CA ILE A 167 8.82 -51.59 -22.46
C ILE A 167 9.46 -51.98 -23.79
N SER A 168 9.34 -53.28 -24.06
CA SER A 168 9.62 -53.94 -25.33
C SER A 168 8.74 -53.43 -26.48
N ASN A 169 9.39 -53.25 -27.63
CA ASN A 169 8.89 -53.45 -29.00
C ASN A 169 7.69 -52.61 -29.50
N TRP A 170 7.97 -51.70 -30.44
CA TRP A 170 7.29 -51.70 -31.74
C TRP A 170 8.18 -51.11 -32.83
N GLU A 171 8.38 -51.87 -33.91
CA GLU A 171 9.10 -51.50 -35.13
C GLU A 171 8.22 -50.75 -36.13
N SER A 172 8.91 -50.06 -37.05
CA SER A 172 8.53 -49.68 -38.42
C SER A 172 7.96 -48.27 -38.65
N GLY A 173 8.69 -47.51 -39.48
CA GLY A 173 8.22 -46.29 -40.13
C GLY A 173 9.29 -45.23 -40.39
N GLN A 174 10.09 -45.41 -41.45
CA GLN A 174 11.20 -44.56 -41.91
C GLN A 174 10.85 -43.08 -42.17
N SER A 175 11.79 -42.19 -41.84
CA SER A 175 12.31 -41.16 -42.75
C SER A 175 13.57 -40.53 -42.13
N GLU A 176 14.73 -40.92 -42.64
CA GLU A 176 15.99 -40.21 -42.44
C GLU A 176 15.98 -38.92 -43.26
N PHE A 177 16.34 -37.80 -42.64
CA PHE A 177 17.08 -36.75 -43.34
C PHE A 177 18.15 -36.19 -42.40
N LEU A 178 19.38 -36.59 -42.68
CA LEU A 178 20.60 -36.06 -42.08
C LEU A 178 20.76 -34.58 -42.47
N SER A 179 20.90 -33.71 -41.48
CA SER A 179 21.69 -32.48 -41.63
C SER A 179 22.70 -32.40 -40.50
N ASN A 180 23.95 -32.38 -40.91
CA ASN A 180 25.15 -32.52 -40.13
C ASN A 180 25.52 -31.17 -39.48
N THR A 181 25.96 -31.24 -38.22
CA THR A 181 26.92 -30.36 -37.55
C THR A 181 26.76 -28.83 -37.66
N GLN A 182 26.34 -28.19 -36.56
CA GLN A 182 27.24 -27.28 -35.84
C GLN A 182 26.96 -27.35 -34.33
N ASN A 183 27.88 -28.00 -33.63
CA ASN A 183 28.43 -27.62 -32.33
C ASN A 183 27.71 -26.47 -31.60
N THR A 184 26.52 -26.73 -31.04
CA THR A 184 26.05 -25.93 -29.91
C THR A 184 26.78 -26.48 -28.70
N GLN A 185 27.85 -25.76 -28.34
CA GLN A 185 28.58 -25.94 -27.10
C GLN A 185 27.60 -26.28 -25.98
N ASN A 186 28.00 -27.21 -25.10
CA ASN A 186 27.41 -27.48 -23.79
C ASN A 186 26.85 -26.19 -23.16
N ILE A 187 25.59 -25.87 -23.45
CA ILE A 187 24.87 -24.80 -22.78
C ILE A 187 24.66 -25.36 -21.39
N ASP A 188 25.24 -24.68 -20.41
CA ASP A 188 25.24 -25.03 -19.00
C ASP A 188 23.87 -25.58 -18.58
N LYS A 189 23.74 -26.92 -18.49
CA LYS A 189 22.50 -27.61 -18.08
C LYS A 189 22.18 -27.37 -16.59
N ASN A 190 22.88 -26.44 -15.95
CA ASN A 190 22.84 -26.14 -14.53
C ASN A 190 22.01 -24.90 -14.20
N PHE A 191 21.48 -24.17 -15.19
CA PHE A 191 20.61 -23.02 -14.92
C PHE A 191 19.12 -23.39 -15.05
N TYR A 192 18.37 -23.13 -13.99
CA TYR A 192 16.93 -23.35 -13.89
C TYR A 192 16.26 -22.03 -13.51
N LEU A 193 15.53 -21.42 -14.46
CA LEU A 193 15.02 -20.06 -14.32
C LEU A 193 14.05 -19.87 -13.14
N PHE A 194 13.26 -20.90 -12.83
CA PHE A 194 12.22 -20.87 -11.79
C PHE A 194 12.61 -21.78 -10.60
N ASN A 195 13.91 -21.96 -10.32
CA ASN A 195 14.34 -22.77 -9.18
C ASN A 195 15.44 -22.06 -8.41
N SER A 196 15.16 -21.76 -7.14
CA SER A 196 16.07 -21.02 -6.27
C SER A 196 16.98 -21.93 -5.42
N SER A 197 16.62 -23.21 -5.26
CA SER A 197 17.29 -24.17 -4.36
C SER A 197 18.78 -24.41 -4.66
N ALA A 198 19.23 -24.10 -5.89
CA ALA A 198 20.63 -24.24 -6.27
C ALA A 198 21.54 -23.11 -5.73
N TYR A 199 20.96 -21.99 -5.28
CA TYR A 199 21.70 -20.77 -4.94
C TYR A 199 21.67 -20.44 -3.45
N SER A 200 20.55 -20.68 -2.79
CA SER A 200 20.38 -20.40 -1.36
C SER A 200 19.22 -21.21 -0.79
N ASN A 201 19.04 -21.13 0.53
CA ASN A 201 17.85 -21.65 1.20
C ASN A 201 16.63 -20.72 1.08
N HIS A 202 16.73 -19.63 0.31
CA HIS A 202 15.62 -18.74 0.03
C HIS A 202 14.90 -19.15 -1.25
N HIS A 203 13.59 -18.91 -1.27
CA HIS A 203 12.71 -19.14 -2.41
C HIS A 203 12.51 -17.88 -3.24
N ASN A 204 12.04 -18.04 -4.48
CA ASN A 204 11.57 -16.95 -5.33
C ASN A 204 12.65 -15.93 -5.73
N LEU A 205 13.87 -16.39 -6.01
CA LEU A 205 14.98 -15.56 -6.51
C LEU A 205 14.73 -15.14 -7.96
N LEU A 206 14.72 -13.82 -8.20
CA LEU A 206 14.38 -13.17 -9.48
C LEU A 206 12.91 -13.34 -9.91
N LEU A 207 12.43 -14.58 -9.99
CA LEU A 207 11.06 -14.97 -10.34
C LEU A 207 10.55 -15.98 -9.30
N GLN A 208 9.22 -16.11 -9.19
CA GLN A 208 8.66 -17.13 -8.29
C GLN A 208 9.03 -18.53 -8.75
N ASP A 209 9.33 -19.42 -7.80
CA ASP A 209 9.68 -20.82 -8.07
C ASP A 209 8.47 -21.60 -8.63
N SER A 210 7.26 -21.18 -8.30
CA SER A 210 6.01 -21.72 -8.88
C SER A 210 5.67 -21.18 -10.28
N THR A 211 6.48 -20.27 -10.83
CA THR A 211 6.28 -19.73 -12.19
C THR A 211 6.40 -20.85 -13.22
N ARG A 212 5.45 -20.91 -14.18
CA ARG A 212 5.46 -21.89 -15.28
C ARG A 212 5.84 -21.30 -16.63
N GLY A 213 5.86 -19.97 -16.74
CA GLY A 213 6.19 -19.26 -17.97
C GLY A 213 5.85 -17.78 -17.89
N LEU A 214 6.24 -17.03 -18.92
CA LEU A 214 5.99 -15.59 -19.03
C LEU A 214 5.00 -15.31 -20.17
N ARG A 215 4.01 -14.48 -19.91
CA ARG A 215 3.01 -14.06 -20.91
C ARG A 215 3.26 -12.62 -21.34
N SER A 216 3.41 -12.41 -22.64
CA SER A 216 3.48 -11.07 -23.23
C SER A 216 2.17 -10.33 -23.03
N LEU A 217 2.26 -9.04 -22.70
CA LEU A 217 1.11 -8.14 -22.60
C LEU A 217 0.96 -7.33 -23.89
N GLU A 218 -0.27 -7.21 -24.36
CA GLU A 218 -0.60 -6.29 -25.45
C GLU A 218 -0.29 -4.84 -25.07
N GLU A 219 0.05 -4.02 -26.05
CA GLU A 219 0.44 -2.63 -25.83
C GLU A 219 -0.62 -1.82 -25.06
N SER A 220 -1.91 -2.05 -25.35
CA SER A 220 -3.03 -1.41 -24.66
C SER A 220 -3.11 -1.75 -23.16
N GLN A 221 -2.51 -2.86 -22.74
CA GLN A 221 -2.50 -3.36 -21.36
C GLN A 221 -1.22 -3.00 -20.61
N GLN A 222 -0.22 -2.38 -21.26
CA GLN A 222 1.06 -2.03 -20.66
C GLN A 222 1.00 -0.72 -19.84
N THR A 223 -0.05 -0.56 -19.05
CA THR A 223 -0.18 0.51 -18.05
C THR A 223 -0.55 -0.13 -16.71
N TYR A 224 -0.10 0.45 -15.60
CA TYR A 224 -0.38 -0.11 -14.26
C TYR A 224 -1.90 -0.22 -14.01
N ALA A 225 -2.68 0.77 -14.46
CA ALA A 225 -4.13 0.77 -14.28
C ALA A 225 -4.82 -0.37 -15.03
N LYS A 226 -4.39 -0.66 -16.27
CA LYS A 226 -4.94 -1.79 -17.05
C LYS A 226 -4.46 -3.13 -16.52
N TYR A 227 -3.20 -3.23 -16.10
CA TYR A 227 -2.65 -4.45 -15.52
C TYR A 227 -3.33 -4.83 -14.19
N LEU A 228 -3.52 -3.85 -13.30
CA LEU A 228 -4.17 -4.06 -12.00
C LEU A 228 -5.69 -4.25 -12.13
N GLY A 229 -6.32 -3.60 -13.11
CA GLY A 229 -7.76 -3.75 -13.37
C GLY A 229 -8.60 -3.47 -12.12
N ARG A 230 -9.46 -4.44 -11.74
CA ARG A 230 -10.34 -4.35 -10.56
C ARG A 230 -9.60 -4.26 -9.24
N SER A 231 -8.35 -4.72 -9.15
CA SER A 231 -7.57 -4.54 -7.92
C SER A 231 -7.29 -3.07 -7.62
N MET A 232 -7.40 -2.19 -8.62
CA MET A 232 -7.32 -0.75 -8.40
C MET A 232 -8.48 -0.25 -7.52
N ASP A 233 -9.68 -0.82 -7.65
CA ASP A 233 -10.84 -0.42 -6.85
C ASP A 233 -10.62 -0.73 -5.37
N ILE A 234 -9.95 -1.84 -5.05
CA ILE A 234 -9.57 -2.20 -3.67
C ILE A 234 -8.55 -1.20 -3.13
N VAL A 235 -7.51 -0.88 -3.91
CA VAL A 235 -6.48 0.09 -3.51
C VAL A 235 -7.08 1.47 -3.26
N LEU A 236 -8.01 1.91 -4.12
CA LEU A 236 -8.73 3.17 -3.96
C LEU A 236 -9.72 3.12 -2.79
N GLY A 237 -10.35 1.97 -2.55
CA GLY A 237 -11.25 1.76 -1.42
C GLY A 237 -10.56 1.87 -0.06
N VAL A 238 -9.32 1.37 0.08
CA VAL A 238 -8.52 1.55 1.31
C VAL A 238 -8.19 3.03 1.57
N ARG A 239 -8.12 3.84 0.50
CA ARG A 239 -7.86 5.29 0.57
C ARG A 239 -9.13 6.13 0.60
N TYR A 240 -10.29 5.51 0.76
CA TYR A 240 -11.55 6.22 0.75
C TYR A 240 -11.75 7.00 2.06
N CYS A 241 -12.02 8.29 1.93
CA CYS A 241 -12.48 9.17 3.01
C CYS A 241 -13.92 9.61 2.74
N PRO A 242 -14.79 9.69 3.77
CA PRO A 242 -16.19 10.13 3.60
C PRO A 242 -16.31 11.54 3.02
N ALA A 243 -15.49 12.48 3.51
CA ALA A 243 -15.41 13.83 3.00
C ALA A 243 -14.35 13.89 1.90
N THR A 244 -14.73 14.27 0.68
CA THR A 244 -13.81 14.31 -0.48
C THR A 244 -13.33 15.72 -0.82
N ARG A 245 -14.08 16.74 -0.43
CA ARG A 245 -13.78 18.15 -0.68
C ARG A 245 -14.22 19.01 0.51
N MET A 246 -13.54 20.13 0.72
CA MET A 246 -13.92 21.13 1.72
C MET A 246 -13.48 22.51 1.22
N THR A 247 -14.37 23.49 1.30
CA THR A 247 -14.17 24.84 0.80
C THR A 247 -14.05 25.81 1.98
N LEU A 248 -12.86 26.39 2.15
CA LEU A 248 -12.60 27.41 3.16
C LEU A 248 -12.93 28.80 2.61
N CYS A 249 -13.87 29.50 3.27
CA CYS A 249 -14.16 30.89 2.99
C CYS A 249 -13.14 31.80 3.66
N VAL A 250 -12.63 32.77 2.90
CA VAL A 250 -11.68 33.79 3.36
C VAL A 250 -12.18 35.18 2.96
N THR A 251 -11.86 36.21 3.75
CA THR A 251 -12.45 37.55 3.59
C THR A 251 -11.47 38.59 3.06
N SER A 252 -10.18 38.25 2.93
CA SER A 252 -9.14 39.13 2.42
C SER A 252 -8.25 38.48 1.35
N ASP A 253 -7.59 39.30 0.54
CA ASP A 253 -6.68 38.81 -0.50
C ASP A 253 -5.42 38.12 0.08
N PRO A 254 -4.81 38.62 1.19
CA PRO A 254 -3.73 37.89 1.86
C PRO A 254 -4.15 36.52 2.39
N GLU A 255 -5.37 36.39 2.94
CA GLU A 255 -5.90 35.10 3.36
C GLU A 255 -6.15 34.16 2.17
N MET A 256 -6.62 34.70 1.04
CA MET A 256 -6.78 33.92 -0.19
C MET A 256 -5.44 33.36 -0.67
N GLU A 257 -4.38 34.17 -0.66
CA GLU A 257 -3.04 33.69 -0.99
C GLU A 257 -2.57 32.60 -0.01
N LYS A 258 -2.77 32.81 1.30
CA LYS A 258 -2.45 31.81 2.33
C LYS A 258 -3.24 30.51 2.15
N CYS A 259 -4.54 30.60 1.85
CA CYS A 259 -5.40 29.45 1.59
C CYS A 259 -4.92 28.65 0.36
N ILE A 260 -4.55 29.33 -0.72
CA ILE A 260 -4.01 28.67 -1.92
C ILE A 260 -2.69 27.94 -1.60
N LYS A 261 -1.78 28.56 -0.85
CA LYS A 261 -0.52 27.90 -0.42
C LYS A 261 -0.80 26.69 0.47
N MET A 262 -1.73 26.81 1.42
CA MET A 262 -2.15 25.71 2.28
C MET A 262 -2.76 24.56 1.47
N LYS A 263 -3.61 24.86 0.49
CA LYS A 263 -4.18 23.88 -0.45
C LYS A 263 -3.10 23.09 -1.17
N MET A 264 -2.08 23.77 -1.68
CA MET A 264 -0.97 23.12 -2.38
C MET A 264 -0.15 22.23 -1.43
N ALA A 265 0.14 22.70 -0.21
CA ALA A 265 0.88 21.93 0.78
C ALA A 265 0.13 20.64 1.18
N LEU A 266 -1.18 20.73 1.46
CA LEU A 266 -2.00 19.57 1.82
C LEU A 266 -2.14 18.56 0.67
N LYS A 267 -2.27 19.06 -0.57
CA LYS A 267 -2.37 18.22 -1.76
C LYS A 267 -1.11 17.39 -2.02
N VAL A 268 0.08 17.95 -1.73
CA VAL A 268 1.35 17.22 -1.84
C VAL A 268 1.41 16.05 -0.86
N GLN A 269 0.80 16.19 0.31
CA GLN A 269 0.71 15.15 1.34
C GLN A 269 -0.42 14.14 1.07
N LEU A 270 -1.15 14.27 -0.05
CA LEU A 270 -2.29 13.43 -0.40
C LEU A 270 -3.38 13.40 0.68
N LEU A 271 -3.51 14.49 1.45
CA LEU A 271 -4.53 14.62 2.47
C LEU A 271 -5.90 14.92 1.83
N VAL A 272 -6.92 14.35 2.45
CA VAL A 272 -8.33 14.43 2.05
C VAL A 272 -9.12 14.93 3.27
N PRO A 273 -10.14 15.81 3.12
CA PRO A 273 -10.72 16.31 1.86
C PRO A 273 -9.80 17.22 1.04
N GLU A 274 -9.97 17.22 -0.29
CA GLU A 274 -9.29 18.20 -1.14
C GLU A 274 -9.80 19.61 -0.82
N MET A 275 -8.91 20.47 -0.36
CA MET A 275 -9.27 21.83 0.01
C MET A 275 -9.49 22.74 -1.21
N GLN A 276 -10.53 23.56 -1.15
CA GLN A 276 -10.78 24.70 -2.04
C GLN A 276 -10.84 26.00 -1.24
N CYS A 277 -10.67 27.12 -1.93
CA CYS A 277 -10.71 28.46 -1.33
C CYS A 277 -11.82 29.27 -1.98
N PHE A 278 -12.66 29.92 -1.17
CA PHE A 278 -13.72 30.81 -1.62
C PHE A 278 -13.47 32.21 -1.05
N ARG A 279 -13.53 33.24 -1.91
CA ARG A 279 -13.31 34.63 -1.50
C ARG A 279 -14.65 35.29 -1.18
N GLY A 280 -15.00 35.36 0.11
CA GLY A 280 -16.14 36.13 0.62
C GLY A 280 -15.81 37.63 0.69
N TYR A 281 -16.81 38.52 0.77
CA TYR A 281 -16.60 39.98 0.82
C TYR A 281 -16.61 40.53 2.26
N SER A 282 -17.15 39.73 3.19
CA SER A 282 -17.27 39.99 4.62
C SER A 282 -17.53 38.66 5.32
N GLN A 283 -17.48 38.66 6.65
CA GLN A 283 -17.83 37.48 7.46
C GLN A 283 -19.28 37.07 7.26
N VAL A 284 -20.21 38.03 7.18
CA VAL A 284 -21.62 37.77 6.84
C VAL A 284 -21.77 37.13 5.46
N HIS A 285 -20.97 37.53 4.46
CA HIS A 285 -20.98 36.86 3.16
C HIS A 285 -20.46 35.41 3.26
N CYS A 286 -19.45 35.16 4.10
CA CYS A 286 -19.00 33.79 4.36
C CYS A 286 -20.09 32.95 5.04
N MET A 287 -20.81 33.51 6.03
CA MET A 287 -21.93 32.82 6.68
C MET A 287 -23.03 32.46 5.66
N GLN A 288 -23.42 33.41 4.81
CA GLN A 288 -24.34 33.17 3.71
C GLN A 288 -23.83 32.10 2.73
N ALA A 289 -22.53 32.12 2.42
CA ALA A 289 -21.92 31.13 1.54
C ALA A 289 -21.94 29.72 2.15
N ILE A 290 -21.73 29.60 3.46
CA ILE A 290 -21.85 28.33 4.20
C ILE A 290 -23.30 27.84 4.15
N LYS A 291 -24.26 28.68 4.55
CA LYS A 291 -25.69 28.34 4.54
C LYS A 291 -26.21 27.93 3.16
N ASN A 292 -25.68 28.53 2.10
CA ASN A 292 -26.05 28.22 0.71
C ASN A 292 -25.27 27.04 0.09
N GLY A 293 -24.26 26.51 0.77
CA GLY A 293 -23.40 25.42 0.27
C GLY A 293 -22.35 25.84 -0.76
N ASN A 294 -22.04 27.13 -0.85
CA ASN A 294 -20.97 27.67 -1.69
C ASN A 294 -19.60 27.60 -1.00
N ALA A 295 -19.59 27.61 0.33
CA ALA A 295 -18.45 27.33 1.18
C ALA A 295 -18.86 26.29 2.24
N ASP A 296 -17.88 25.66 2.89
CA ASP A 296 -18.13 24.64 3.91
C ASP A 296 -17.74 25.14 5.30
N VAL A 297 -16.67 25.95 5.39
CA VAL A 297 -16.10 26.42 6.66
C VAL A 297 -15.56 27.85 6.53
N ALA A 298 -15.52 28.58 7.64
CA ALA A 298 -14.85 29.86 7.79
C ALA A 298 -14.30 29.99 9.22
N VAL A 299 -13.30 30.84 9.42
CA VAL A 299 -12.80 31.20 10.76
C VAL A 299 -13.52 32.49 11.20
N MET A 300 -14.11 32.46 12.38
CA MET A 300 -14.95 33.53 12.94
C MET A 300 -14.50 33.88 14.35
N ASP A 301 -14.62 35.15 14.72
CA ASP A 301 -14.45 35.58 16.10
C ASP A 301 -15.72 35.34 16.94
N ALA A 302 -15.66 35.62 18.24
CA ALA A 302 -16.78 35.37 19.15
C ALA A 302 -18.07 36.15 18.78
N GLY A 303 -17.95 37.36 18.22
CA GLY A 303 -19.10 38.16 17.81
C GLY A 303 -19.74 37.63 16.51
N ASP A 304 -18.90 37.23 15.56
CA ASP A 304 -19.35 36.58 14.34
C ASP A 304 -19.98 35.20 14.64
N ILE A 305 -19.42 34.41 15.55
CA ILE A 305 -19.98 33.12 15.98
C ILE A 305 -21.38 33.29 16.56
N TYR A 306 -21.61 34.32 17.39
CA TYR A 306 -22.95 34.64 17.91
C TYR A 306 -23.95 34.90 16.78
N THR A 307 -23.54 35.68 15.78
CA THR A 307 -24.39 36.02 14.62
C THR A 307 -24.64 34.80 13.72
N ALA A 308 -23.59 34.01 13.46
CA ALA A 308 -23.64 32.79 12.67
C ALA A 308 -24.61 31.74 13.26
N GLY A 309 -24.55 31.53 14.58
CA GLY A 309 -25.48 30.64 15.27
C GLY A 309 -26.91 31.18 15.31
N LEU A 310 -27.09 32.49 15.50
CA LEU A 310 -28.41 33.11 15.64
C LEU A 310 -29.17 33.25 14.32
N GLU A 311 -28.49 33.63 13.24
CA GLU A 311 -29.14 33.97 11.96
C GLU A 311 -28.92 32.90 10.86
N TYR A 312 -27.82 32.14 10.96
CA TYR A 312 -27.40 31.22 9.89
C TYR A 312 -27.51 29.74 10.27
N ASP A 313 -27.86 29.41 11.52
CA ASP A 313 -27.92 28.04 12.07
C ASP A 313 -26.56 27.31 11.96
N GLU A 314 -25.47 28.08 11.98
CA GLU A 314 -24.12 27.54 11.94
C GLU A 314 -23.68 27.04 13.32
N ILE A 315 -22.84 26.01 13.32
CA ILE A 315 -22.35 25.38 14.55
C ILE A 315 -20.82 25.46 14.62
N PRO A 316 -20.24 25.93 15.74
CA PRO A 316 -18.81 25.78 15.96
C PRO A 316 -18.48 24.30 16.21
N PHE A 317 -17.51 23.75 15.47
CA PHE A 317 -17.11 22.34 15.60
C PHE A 317 -15.59 22.14 15.82
N ILE A 318 -14.81 23.22 15.75
CA ILE A 318 -13.38 23.26 16.07
C ILE A 318 -13.02 24.67 16.56
N THR A 319 -12.04 24.80 17.46
CA THR A 319 -11.60 26.09 18.02
C THR A 319 -10.08 26.23 17.95
N GLU A 320 -9.60 27.46 17.85
CA GLU A 320 -8.19 27.77 18.02
C GLU A 320 -7.78 27.56 19.49
N MET A 321 -6.55 27.08 19.70
CA MET A 321 -5.94 26.97 21.02
C MET A 321 -4.73 27.89 21.09
N TYR A 322 -4.61 28.63 22.19
CA TYR A 322 -3.50 29.54 22.46
C TYR A 322 -2.63 28.99 23.60
N ASP A 323 -1.99 29.86 24.38
CA ASP A 323 -1.07 29.52 25.47
C ASP A 323 -1.76 29.30 26.83
N LEU A 324 -3.10 29.27 26.85
CA LEU A 324 -3.89 28.98 28.04
C LEU A 324 -4.32 27.49 28.11
N PRO A 325 -4.65 26.97 29.30
CA PRO A 325 -5.15 25.60 29.45
C PRO A 325 -6.47 25.34 28.70
N GLU A 326 -7.28 26.38 28.54
CA GLU A 326 -8.55 26.38 27.82
C GLU A 326 -8.42 27.22 26.53
N PRO A 327 -9.26 27.00 25.51
CA PRO A 327 -9.22 27.73 24.23
C PRO A 327 -9.78 29.16 24.37
N GLU A 328 -9.12 29.98 25.18
CA GLU A 328 -9.52 31.33 25.56
C GLU A 328 -8.37 32.33 25.40
N TYR A 329 -8.69 33.63 25.47
CA TYR A 329 -7.71 34.70 25.53
C TYR A 329 -8.19 35.83 26.45
N TYR A 330 -7.27 36.64 26.98
CA TYR A 330 -7.61 37.81 27.77
C TYR A 330 -7.78 39.05 26.91
N VAL A 331 -8.88 39.77 27.08
CA VAL A 331 -9.07 41.11 26.51
C VAL A 331 -8.28 42.12 27.34
N VAL A 332 -7.40 42.89 26.72
CA VAL A 332 -6.55 43.87 27.39
C VAL A 332 -6.71 45.26 26.77
N ALA A 333 -6.60 46.30 27.59
CA ALA A 333 -6.44 47.68 27.15
C ALA A 333 -4.98 48.09 27.37
N VAL A 334 -4.31 48.55 26.31
CA VAL A 334 -2.88 48.90 26.34
C VAL A 334 -2.73 50.40 26.17
N ALA A 335 -2.09 51.04 27.15
CA ALA A 335 -1.66 52.44 27.07
C ALA A 335 -0.15 52.51 26.86
N LYS A 336 0.32 53.61 26.28
CA LYS A 336 1.75 53.86 26.20
C LYS A 336 2.30 54.23 27.58
N GLU A 337 3.44 53.67 27.95
CA GLU A 337 4.10 53.98 29.23
C GLU A 337 4.44 55.48 29.36
N GLU A 338 4.75 56.15 28.25
CA GLU A 338 5.07 57.59 28.21
C GLU A 338 3.87 58.52 28.51
N ASP A 339 2.65 57.98 28.55
CA ASP A 339 1.44 58.72 28.85
C ASP A 339 0.80 58.25 30.18
N PRO A 340 1.22 58.83 31.33
CA PRO A 340 0.66 58.47 32.63
C PRO A 340 -0.77 59.01 32.83
N SER A 341 -1.30 59.81 31.90
CA SER A 341 -2.64 60.41 32.02
C SER A 341 -3.75 59.54 31.42
N THR A 342 -3.40 58.53 30.62
CA THR A 342 -4.36 57.57 30.07
C THR A 342 -4.74 56.53 31.12
N GLU A 343 -5.90 56.73 31.74
CA GLU A 343 -6.50 55.84 32.72
C GLU A 343 -7.87 55.34 32.24
N LEU A 344 -8.18 54.06 32.50
CA LEU A 344 -9.40 53.40 32.01
C LEU A 344 -10.68 54.16 32.36
N THR A 345 -10.75 54.74 33.57
CA THR A 345 -11.93 55.46 34.07
C THR A 345 -12.16 56.82 33.41
N TYR A 346 -11.16 57.34 32.69
CA TYR A 346 -11.20 58.65 32.03
C TYR A 346 -11.21 58.56 30.50
N LEU A 347 -11.35 57.35 29.95
CA LEU A 347 -11.65 57.13 28.53
C LEU A 347 -13.12 57.53 28.26
N LYS A 348 -13.36 58.81 28.00
CA LYS A 348 -14.67 59.35 27.60
C LYS A 348 -14.62 59.99 26.23
#